data_AF-A0A6J7SDI6-F1
#
_entry.id   AF-A0A6J7SDI6-F1
#
_cell.length_a   1.000
_cell.length_b   1.000
_cell.length_c   1.000
_cell.angle_alpha   90.00
_cell.angle_beta   90.00
_cell.angle_gamma   90.00
#
_symmetry.space_group_name_H-M   'P 1'
#
loop_
_entity.id
_entity.type
_entity.pdbx_description
1 polymer ?
#
loop_
_entity_poly.entity_id
_entity_poly.type
_entity_poly.pdbx_seq_one_letter_code
_entity_poly.pdbx_strand_id
1 'polypeptide(L)'
;MTSKATAPIASTTVPPQISYAVLTTAAAGFFLWALGWFILIPDHQAHVGWILEFVGPLLIAIAIVMFVEGLRTRVGLAPVILATIAALSGGVATFFFAINPANLETSNGVRFGYGGTAGALLIGSLTLMLVHRRKESHLKAQLDHTYPLCPAGCHCAPVIHASFGVVSLVASGLLIWGIGFAGHVVQPEGTRFAWVLAVIGSALVTTGLGAHFQHLGKRFGRAAIVIGIASGAIWSVGYLLEAIDPSAGPLSSWYTYLFLCYGVGHLLTALTLVMVARRKFTLER
;
A
#
# COMPACT_ATOMS: atom_id res chain seq x y z
N MET A 1 -43.44 -10.34 -32.80
CA MET A 1 -42.00 -10.09 -32.57
C MET A 1 -41.73 -10.24 -31.07
N THR A 2 -41.36 -11.43 -30.63
CA THR A 2 -41.03 -11.70 -29.22
C THR A 2 -39.57 -11.34 -28.97
N SER A 3 -39.36 -10.24 -28.23
CA SER A 3 -38.08 -9.86 -27.67
C SER A 3 -37.51 -11.03 -26.85
N LYS A 4 -36.45 -11.67 -27.35
CA LYS A 4 -35.67 -12.62 -26.57
C LYS A 4 -34.93 -11.81 -25.51
N ALA A 5 -35.41 -11.89 -24.27
CA ALA A 5 -34.72 -11.38 -23.11
C ALA A 5 -33.31 -11.99 -23.07
N THR A 6 -32.30 -11.15 -23.30
CA THR A 6 -30.90 -11.50 -23.15
C THR A 6 -30.68 -11.86 -21.69
N ALA A 7 -30.39 -13.13 -21.41
CA ALA A 7 -30.08 -13.58 -20.07
C ALA A 7 -28.93 -12.73 -19.51
N PRO A 8 -28.98 -12.32 -18.23
CA PRO A 8 -27.89 -11.58 -17.62
C PRO A 8 -26.63 -12.42 -17.69
N ILE A 9 -25.58 -11.87 -18.31
CA ILE A 9 -24.25 -12.48 -18.36
C ILE A 9 -23.86 -12.74 -16.91
N ALA A 10 -23.85 -14.01 -16.51
CA ALA A 10 -23.39 -14.42 -15.19
C ALA A 10 -21.99 -13.82 -14.99
N SER A 11 -21.86 -12.91 -14.03
CA SER A 11 -20.59 -12.33 -13.62
C SER A 11 -19.73 -13.45 -13.04
N THR A 12 -19.00 -14.15 -13.89
CA THR A 12 -18.07 -15.20 -13.49
C THR A 12 -16.96 -14.55 -12.66
N THR A 13 -16.99 -14.80 -11.35
CA THR A 13 -15.96 -14.33 -10.42
C THR A 13 -14.69 -15.16 -10.63
N VAL A 14 -13.88 -14.77 -11.61
CA VAL A 14 -12.58 -15.40 -11.87
C VAL A 14 -11.69 -15.23 -10.63
N PRO A 15 -11.09 -16.31 -10.10
CA PRO A 15 -10.26 -16.24 -8.92
C PRO A 15 -9.03 -15.34 -9.16
N PRO A 16 -8.50 -14.68 -8.11
CA PRO A 16 -7.24 -13.97 -8.20
C PRO A 16 -6.11 -14.90 -8.67
N GLN A 17 -5.47 -14.62 -9.80
CA GLN A 17 -4.33 -15.41 -10.30
C GLN A 17 -3.03 -15.20 -9.49
N ILE A 18 -3.11 -14.66 -8.27
CA ILE A 18 -1.98 -14.47 -7.36
C ILE A 18 -1.83 -15.76 -6.53
N SER A 19 -0.61 -16.26 -6.33
CA SER A 19 -0.40 -17.48 -5.54
C SER A 19 -0.71 -17.25 -4.05
N TYR A 20 -1.11 -18.31 -3.33
CA TYR A 20 -1.33 -18.25 -1.88
C TYR A 20 -0.07 -17.81 -1.14
N ALA A 21 1.08 -18.36 -1.54
CA ALA A 21 2.36 -18.05 -0.94
C ALA A 21 2.66 -16.55 -0.97
N VAL A 22 2.36 -15.86 -2.08
CA VAL A 22 2.53 -14.41 -2.19
C VAL A 22 1.62 -13.66 -1.21
N LEU A 23 0.33 -14.02 -1.15
CA LEU A 23 -0.63 -13.38 -0.24
C LEU A 23 -0.27 -13.62 1.23
N THR A 24 0.14 -14.84 1.60
CA THR A 24 0.51 -15.20 2.97
C THR A 24 1.83 -14.56 3.39
N THR A 25 2.83 -14.49 2.49
CA THR A 25 4.10 -13.81 2.78
C THR A 25 3.88 -12.31 2.97
N ALA A 26 3.08 -11.67 2.11
CA ALA A 26 2.72 -10.26 2.29
C ALA A 26 1.93 -10.03 3.59
N ALA A 27 0.95 -10.91 3.90
CA ALA A 27 0.19 -10.83 5.14
C ALA A 27 1.08 -10.97 6.37
N ALA A 28 2.03 -11.91 6.37
CA ALA A 28 3.03 -12.08 7.42
C ALA A 28 3.89 -10.82 7.56
N GLY A 29 4.34 -10.23 6.45
CA GLY A 29 5.09 -8.97 6.45
C GLY A 29 4.33 -7.83 7.14
N PHE A 30 3.08 -7.58 6.74
CA PHE A 30 2.23 -6.58 7.38
C PHE A 30 1.92 -6.91 8.85
N PHE A 31 1.78 -8.19 9.20
CA PHE A 31 1.55 -8.61 10.58
C PHE A 31 2.76 -8.37 11.48
N LEU A 32 3.97 -8.71 11.02
CA LEU A 32 5.20 -8.41 11.77
C LEU A 32 5.38 -6.90 11.92
N TRP A 33 5.08 -6.14 10.85
CA TRP A 33 5.09 -4.69 10.90
C TRP A 33 4.11 -4.16 11.96
N ALA A 34 2.88 -4.67 12.01
CA ALA A 34 1.92 -4.29 13.05
C ALA A 34 2.41 -4.61 14.47
N LEU A 35 2.99 -5.80 14.64
CA LEU A 35 3.51 -6.26 15.93
C LEU A 35 4.69 -5.39 16.41
N GLY A 36 5.54 -4.94 15.49
CA GLY A 36 6.61 -3.98 15.76
C GLY A 36 6.08 -2.73 16.45
N TRP A 37 5.15 -2.03 15.81
CA TRP A 37 4.47 -0.87 16.38
C TRP A 37 3.84 -1.14 17.75
N PHE A 38 3.16 -2.26 17.94
CA PHE A 38 2.54 -2.57 19.24
C PHE A 38 3.56 -2.79 20.37
N ILE A 39 4.70 -3.40 20.06
CA ILE A 39 5.79 -3.60 21.04
C ILE A 39 6.45 -2.27 21.40
N LEU A 40 6.52 -1.32 20.46
CA LEU A 40 7.11 0.01 20.66
C LEU A 40 6.23 0.96 21.49
N ILE A 41 4.96 0.62 21.72
CA ILE A 41 4.03 1.44 22.54
C ILE A 41 4.50 1.58 23.99
N PRO A 42 4.72 0.48 24.75
CA PRO A 42 5.18 0.58 26.14
C PRO A 42 6.65 1.00 26.25
N ASP A 43 7.47 0.70 25.23
CA ASP A 43 8.90 1.00 25.21
C ASP A 43 9.39 1.22 23.78
N HIS A 44 9.59 2.48 23.39
CA HIS A 44 10.08 2.86 22.07
C HIS A 44 11.55 2.51 21.85
N GLN A 45 12.28 2.08 22.89
CA GLN A 45 13.66 1.59 22.81
C GLN A 45 13.71 0.06 22.65
N ALA A 46 12.56 -0.63 22.58
CA ALA A 46 12.53 -2.07 22.43
C ALA A 46 13.12 -2.52 21.08
N HIS A 47 14.34 -3.06 21.12
CA HIS A 47 15.06 -3.59 19.94
C HIS A 47 14.21 -4.53 19.08
N VAL A 48 13.45 -5.43 19.72
CA VAL A 48 12.61 -6.41 19.01
C VAL A 48 11.54 -5.71 18.18
N GLY A 49 10.96 -4.61 18.67
CA GLY A 49 9.97 -3.83 17.92
C GLY A 49 10.54 -3.31 16.61
N TRP A 50 11.71 -2.67 16.66
CA TRP A 50 12.39 -2.14 15.48
C TRP A 50 12.88 -3.22 14.50
N ILE A 51 13.30 -4.39 14.99
CA ILE A 51 13.62 -5.53 14.13
C ILE A 51 12.39 -5.98 13.34
N LEU A 52 11.23 -6.05 13.98
CA LEU A 52 9.98 -6.42 13.31
C LEU A 52 9.53 -5.36 12.28
N GLU A 53 9.70 -4.08 12.60
CA GLU A 53 9.51 -2.96 11.67
C GLU A 53 10.43 -3.05 10.44
N PHE A 54 11.64 -3.58 10.58
CA PHE A 54 12.58 -3.78 9.48
C PHE A 54 12.22 -5.02 8.64
N VAL A 55 11.89 -6.14 9.30
CA VAL A 55 11.61 -7.43 8.64
C VAL A 55 10.26 -7.42 7.92
N GLY A 56 9.25 -6.73 8.44
CA GLY A 56 7.92 -6.66 7.82
C GLY A 56 7.94 -6.20 6.36
N PRO A 57 8.48 -5.01 6.05
CA PRO A 57 8.66 -4.51 4.69
C PRO A 57 9.52 -5.42 3.80
N LEU A 58 10.54 -6.09 4.37
CA LEU A 58 11.36 -7.05 3.63
C LEU A 58 10.53 -8.25 3.14
N LEU A 59 9.64 -8.78 3.97
CA LEU A 59 8.72 -9.84 3.55
C LEU A 59 7.74 -9.36 2.46
N ILE A 60 7.27 -8.11 2.54
CA ILE A 60 6.44 -7.52 1.48
C ILE A 60 7.21 -7.43 0.16
N ALA A 61 8.47 -7.00 0.20
CA ALA A 61 9.35 -6.97 -0.98
C ALA A 61 9.56 -8.37 -1.57
N ILE A 62 9.80 -9.38 -0.71
CA ILE A 62 9.91 -10.79 -1.14
C ILE A 62 8.61 -11.26 -1.80
N ALA A 63 7.44 -10.93 -1.24
CA ALA A 63 6.15 -11.29 -1.83
C ALA A 63 5.96 -10.69 -3.24
N ILE A 64 6.41 -9.45 -3.46
CA ILE A 64 6.40 -8.82 -4.80
C ILE A 64 7.30 -9.61 -5.77
N VAL A 65 8.52 -9.95 -5.34
CA VAL A 65 9.49 -10.72 -6.15
C VAL A 65 8.97 -12.12 -6.47
N MET A 66 8.35 -12.81 -5.53
CA MET A 66 7.72 -14.13 -5.74
C MET A 66 6.64 -14.10 -6.84
N PHE A 67 6.06 -12.93 -7.13
CA PHE A 67 5.05 -12.76 -8.17
C PHE A 67 5.54 -11.90 -9.34
N VAL A 68 6.86 -11.76 -9.53
CA VAL A 68 7.45 -10.87 -10.53
C VAL A 68 6.98 -11.16 -11.95
N GLU A 69 6.86 -12.42 -12.35
CA GLU A 69 6.43 -12.78 -13.72
C GLU A 69 4.96 -12.36 -13.97
N GLY A 70 4.08 -12.66 -13.01
CA GLY A 70 2.68 -12.29 -13.05
C GLY A 70 2.47 -10.77 -13.06
N LEU A 71 3.28 -10.02 -12.30
CA LEU A 71 3.23 -8.56 -12.32
C LEU A 71 3.88 -7.97 -13.58
N ARG A 72 5.03 -8.47 -14.01
CA ARG A 72 5.76 -8.00 -15.19
C ARG A 72 4.90 -8.06 -16.44
N THR A 73 4.17 -9.16 -16.64
CA THR A 73 3.27 -9.29 -17.80
C THR A 73 2.15 -8.26 -17.77
N ARG A 74 1.63 -7.92 -16.58
CA ARG A 74 0.49 -7.00 -16.40
C ARG A 74 0.87 -5.53 -16.43
N VAL A 75 1.88 -5.14 -15.66
CA VAL A 75 2.24 -3.72 -15.45
C VAL A 75 3.61 -3.36 -16.02
N GLY A 76 4.40 -4.33 -16.50
CA GLY A 76 5.77 -4.12 -16.96
C GLY A 76 6.80 -4.34 -15.84
N LEU A 77 8.06 -4.52 -16.22
CA LEU A 77 9.15 -4.82 -15.26
C LEU A 77 9.52 -3.61 -14.39
N ALA A 78 9.59 -2.41 -14.99
CA ALA A 78 10.03 -1.21 -14.27
C ALA A 78 9.14 -0.87 -13.05
N PRO A 79 7.79 -0.86 -13.15
CA PRO A 79 6.96 -0.69 -11.95
C PRO A 79 7.17 -1.76 -10.89
N VAL A 80 7.46 -3.00 -11.28
CA VAL A 80 7.70 -4.08 -10.31
C VAL A 80 9.00 -3.84 -9.54
N ILE A 81 10.06 -3.46 -10.24
CA ILE A 81 11.33 -3.09 -9.61
C ILE A 81 11.13 -1.93 -8.64
N LEU A 82 10.44 -0.86 -9.07
CA LEU A 82 10.19 0.30 -8.22
C LEU A 82 9.30 -0.06 -7.00
N ALA A 83 8.29 -0.91 -7.17
CA ALA A 83 7.46 -1.39 -6.06
C ALA A 83 8.31 -2.14 -5.02
N THR A 84 9.22 -3.00 -5.48
CA THR A 84 10.15 -3.73 -4.60
C THR A 84 11.08 -2.76 -3.88
N ILE A 85 11.65 -1.77 -4.58
CA ILE A 85 12.51 -0.75 -3.97
C ILE A 85 11.73 0.07 -2.94
N ALA A 86 10.50 0.49 -3.24
CA ALA A 86 9.65 1.21 -2.29
C ALA A 86 9.44 0.42 -0.99
N ALA A 87 9.12 -0.88 -1.09
CA ALA A 87 8.99 -1.74 0.09
C ALA A 87 10.30 -1.87 0.86
N LEU A 88 11.43 -2.07 0.17
CA LEU A 88 12.76 -2.12 0.81
C LEU A 88 13.13 -0.80 1.48
N SER A 89 12.82 0.35 0.88
CA SER A 89 13.04 1.67 1.48
C SER A 89 12.27 1.84 2.78
N GLY A 90 11.06 1.27 2.88
CA GLY A 90 10.30 1.22 4.13
C GLY A 90 11.02 0.46 5.23
N GLY A 91 11.63 -0.69 4.91
CA GLY A 91 12.47 -1.42 5.87
C GLY A 91 13.75 -0.64 6.21
N VAL A 92 14.44 -0.11 5.21
CA VAL A 92 15.66 0.69 5.43
C VAL A 92 15.39 1.88 6.36
N ALA A 93 14.21 2.51 6.29
CA ALA A 93 13.82 3.61 7.17
C ALA A 93 13.92 3.24 8.66
N THR A 94 13.76 1.97 9.04
CA THR A 94 13.79 1.52 10.44
C THR A 94 15.08 0.76 10.79
N PHE A 95 15.95 0.52 9.80
CA PHE A 95 17.19 -0.25 9.96
C PHE A 95 18.14 0.31 11.04
N PHE A 96 18.29 1.64 11.11
CA PHE A 96 19.17 2.27 12.11
C PHE A 96 18.67 2.07 13.54
N PHE A 97 17.35 2.08 13.73
CA PHE A 97 16.72 1.81 15.03
C PHE A 97 16.77 0.32 15.38
N ALA A 98 16.71 -0.57 14.38
CA ALA A 98 16.88 -2.01 14.59
C ALA A 98 18.28 -2.38 15.09
N ILE A 99 19.32 -1.68 14.59
CA ILE A 99 20.70 -1.84 15.08
C ILE A 99 20.85 -1.22 16.47
N ASN A 100 20.42 0.03 16.63
CA ASN A 100 20.53 0.77 17.88
C ASN A 100 19.31 1.71 18.05
N PRO A 101 18.33 1.33 18.89
CA PRO A 101 17.13 2.11 19.15
C PRO A 101 17.40 3.51 19.68
N ALA A 102 18.53 3.73 20.36
CA ALA A 102 18.94 5.05 20.84
C ALA A 102 19.11 6.08 19.71
N ASN A 103 19.25 5.62 18.45
CA ASN A 103 19.24 6.51 17.29
C ASN A 103 17.93 7.31 17.14
N LEU A 104 16.81 6.86 17.72
CA LEU A 104 15.54 7.60 17.74
C LEU A 104 15.66 8.92 18.52
N GLU A 105 16.58 9.00 19.48
CA GLU A 105 16.82 10.22 20.26
C GLU A 105 17.80 11.17 19.56
N THR A 106 18.35 10.76 18.41
CA THR A 106 19.29 11.57 17.63
C THR A 106 18.61 12.22 16.44
N SER A 107 18.93 13.49 16.19
CA SER A 107 18.43 14.22 15.00
C SER A 107 18.75 13.49 13.70
N ASN A 108 19.94 12.89 13.58
CA ASN A 108 20.34 12.13 12.39
C ASN A 108 19.52 10.85 12.19
N GLY A 109 19.27 10.09 13.26
CA GLY A 109 18.47 8.86 13.17
C GLY A 109 17.02 9.17 12.78
N VAL A 110 16.41 10.17 13.41
CA VAL A 110 15.05 10.61 13.07
C VAL A 110 14.96 11.09 11.61
N ARG A 111 15.91 11.92 11.16
CA ARG A 111 15.98 12.37 9.76
C ARG A 111 16.14 11.22 8.78
N PHE A 112 16.94 10.23 9.12
CA PHE A 112 17.13 9.03 8.31
C PHE A 112 15.82 8.23 8.19
N GLY A 113 15.09 8.04 9.29
CA GLY A 113 13.78 7.38 9.28
C GLY A 113 12.74 8.12 8.45
N TYR A 114 12.63 9.44 8.61
CA TYR A 114 11.74 10.26 7.77
C TYR A 114 12.15 10.23 6.30
N GLY A 115 13.45 10.29 6.00
CA GLY A 115 13.98 10.24 4.63
C GLY A 115 13.72 8.90 3.95
N GLY A 116 13.92 7.79 4.66
CA GLY A 116 13.59 6.45 4.16
C GLY A 116 12.10 6.29 3.88
N THR A 117 11.25 6.78 4.79
CA THR A 117 9.78 6.77 4.62
C THR A 117 9.35 7.64 3.44
N ALA A 118 9.89 8.86 3.32
CA ALA A 118 9.65 9.74 2.18
C ALA A 118 10.06 9.06 0.87
N GLY A 119 11.25 8.47 0.82
CA GLY A 119 11.75 7.72 -0.33
C GLY A 119 10.80 6.58 -0.73
N ALA A 120 10.36 5.78 0.23
CA ALA A 120 9.40 4.69 -0.01
C ALA A 120 8.10 5.19 -0.66
N LEU A 121 7.52 6.27 -0.11
CA LEU A 121 6.27 6.85 -0.60
C LEU A 121 6.43 7.47 -2.00
N LEU A 122 7.51 8.23 -2.23
CA LEU A 122 7.79 8.86 -3.53
C LEU A 122 8.06 7.82 -4.62
N ILE A 123 8.83 6.77 -4.32
CA ILE A 123 9.08 5.67 -5.25
C ILE A 123 7.78 4.87 -5.50
N GLY A 124 6.95 4.67 -4.47
CA GLY A 124 5.63 4.07 -4.60
C GLY A 124 4.69 4.89 -5.51
N SER A 125 4.75 6.23 -5.41
CA SER A 125 4.02 7.12 -6.31
C SER A 125 4.49 6.98 -7.77
N LEU A 126 5.81 7.03 -8.00
CA LEU A 126 6.40 6.86 -9.33
C LEU A 126 6.04 5.49 -9.95
N THR A 127 6.04 4.44 -9.13
CA THR A 127 5.58 3.11 -9.52
C THR A 127 4.17 3.16 -10.12
N LEU A 128 3.21 3.77 -9.41
CA LEU A 128 1.83 3.86 -9.87
C LEU A 128 1.66 4.79 -11.09
N MET A 129 2.46 5.84 -11.21
CA MET A 129 2.49 6.67 -12.41
C MET A 129 2.96 5.86 -13.64
N LEU A 130 3.96 4.98 -13.49
CA LEU A 130 4.37 4.09 -14.57
C LEU A 130 3.30 3.04 -14.89
N VAL A 131 2.59 2.51 -13.88
CA VAL A 131 1.42 1.63 -14.09
C VAL A 131 0.33 2.37 -14.89
N HIS A 132 0.07 3.63 -14.55
CA HIS A 132 -0.89 4.49 -15.25
C HIS A 132 -0.50 4.67 -16.72
N ARG A 133 0.76 5.03 -16.99
CA ARG A 133 1.29 5.18 -18.35
C ARG A 133 1.22 3.88 -19.15
N ARG A 134 1.52 2.74 -18.51
CA ARG A 134 1.40 1.42 -19.15
C ARG A 134 -0.05 1.11 -19.52
N LYS A 135 -0.99 1.40 -18.62
CA LYS A 135 -2.43 1.25 -18.85
C LYS A 135 -2.91 2.09 -20.04
N GLU A 136 -2.44 3.33 -20.15
CA GLU A 136 -2.72 4.21 -21.29
C GLU A 136 -2.18 3.63 -22.60
N SER A 137 -0.94 3.13 -22.60
CA SER A 137 -0.33 2.49 -23.77
C SER A 137 -1.08 1.24 -24.23
N HIS A 138 -1.55 0.39 -23.31
CA HIS A 138 -2.38 -0.76 -23.65
C HIS A 138 -3.72 -0.33 -24.28
N LEU A 139 -4.34 0.73 -23.75
CA LEU A 139 -5.59 1.25 -24.31
C LEU A 139 -5.40 1.82 -25.73
N LYS A 140 -4.34 2.59 -25.96
CA LYS A 140 -4.03 3.12 -27.30
C LYS A 140 -3.81 2.00 -28.31
N ALA A 141 -2.99 1.02 -27.98
CA ALA A 141 -2.74 -0.12 -28.87
C ALA A 141 -3.98 -1.00 -29.12
N GLN A 142 -4.95 -1.03 -28.19
CA GLN A 142 -6.25 -1.66 -28.41
C GLN A 142 -7.14 -0.86 -29.37
N LEU A 143 -7.14 0.47 -29.25
CA LEU A 143 -7.88 1.36 -30.14
C LEU A 143 -7.29 1.38 -31.56
N ASP A 144 -5.96 1.32 -31.68
CA ASP A 144 -5.23 1.33 -32.95
C ASP A 144 -5.26 -0.03 -33.67
N HIS A 145 -6.07 -0.99 -33.18
CA HIS A 145 -6.16 -2.38 -33.67
C HIS A 145 -4.80 -3.10 -33.82
N THR A 146 -3.76 -2.60 -33.16
CA THR A 146 -2.39 -3.12 -33.27
C THR A 146 -2.24 -4.43 -32.51
N TYR A 147 -3.10 -4.67 -31.51
CA TYR A 147 -3.29 -6.00 -30.97
C TYR A 147 -4.24 -6.78 -31.88
N PRO A 148 -3.86 -7.99 -32.35
CA PRO A 148 -4.81 -8.84 -33.03
C PRO A 148 -6.00 -9.04 -32.11
N LEU A 149 -7.20 -8.73 -32.62
CA LEU A 149 -8.45 -9.20 -32.02
C LEU A 149 -8.22 -10.66 -31.69
N CYS A 150 -8.12 -10.99 -30.40
CA CYS A 150 -7.94 -12.39 -30.03
C CYS A 150 -9.07 -13.17 -30.70
N PRO A 151 -8.76 -14.27 -31.41
CA PRO A 151 -9.79 -15.17 -31.90
C PRO A 151 -10.76 -15.46 -30.75
N ALA A 152 -12.05 -15.53 -31.04
CA ALA A 152 -13.07 -15.82 -30.04
C ALA A 152 -12.65 -17.05 -29.21
N GLY A 153 -12.23 -16.83 -27.95
CA GLY A 153 -11.70 -17.87 -27.06
C GLY A 153 -10.26 -17.67 -26.55
N CYS A 154 -9.47 -16.75 -27.10
CA CYS A 154 -8.12 -16.45 -26.60
C CYS A 154 -8.13 -15.27 -25.62
N HIS A 155 -7.45 -15.41 -24.47
CA HIS A 155 -7.43 -14.38 -23.43
C HIS A 155 -6.71 -13.11 -23.92
N CYS A 156 -7.48 -12.06 -24.23
CA CYS A 156 -6.98 -10.72 -24.52
C CYS A 156 -6.04 -10.21 -23.42
N ALA A 157 -5.07 -9.38 -23.85
CA ALA A 157 -3.96 -8.78 -23.11
C ALA A 157 -4.13 -8.63 -21.59
N PRO A 158 -3.07 -8.86 -20.78
CA PRO A 158 -3.13 -8.77 -19.33
C PRO A 158 -3.65 -7.39 -18.87
N VAL A 159 -4.88 -7.38 -18.33
CA VAL A 159 -5.64 -6.16 -18.04
C VAL A 159 -5.27 -5.59 -16.67
N ILE A 160 -4.88 -4.33 -16.64
CA ILE A 160 -4.81 -3.54 -15.40
C ILE A 160 -6.25 -3.13 -15.03
N HIS A 161 -6.80 -3.78 -14.00
CA HIS A 161 -8.22 -3.66 -13.63
C HIS A 161 -8.59 -2.35 -12.93
N ALA A 162 -7.64 -1.71 -12.24
CA ALA A 162 -7.87 -0.43 -11.57
C ALA A 162 -8.23 0.66 -12.60
N SER A 163 -9.22 1.51 -12.32
CA SER A 163 -9.55 2.65 -13.20
C SER A 163 -8.41 3.68 -13.20
N PHE A 164 -8.31 4.49 -14.25
CA PHE A 164 -7.30 5.56 -14.29
C PHE A 164 -7.40 6.48 -13.08
N GLY A 165 -8.62 6.95 -12.75
CA GLY A 165 -8.85 7.80 -11.57
C GLY A 165 -8.38 7.18 -10.26
N VAL A 166 -8.57 5.87 -10.05
CA VAL A 166 -8.06 5.17 -8.86
C VAL A 166 -6.53 5.21 -8.81
N VAL A 167 -5.87 4.85 -9.92
CA VAL A 167 -4.39 4.84 -9.98
C VAL A 167 -3.84 6.25 -9.78
N SER A 168 -4.44 7.27 -10.39
CA SER A 168 -4.04 8.67 -10.22
C SER A 168 -4.23 9.15 -8.79
N LEU A 169 -5.39 8.88 -8.16
CA LEU A 169 -5.66 9.28 -6.77
C LEU A 169 -4.65 8.66 -5.80
N VAL A 170 -4.37 7.37 -5.92
CA VAL A 170 -3.41 6.70 -5.06
C VAL A 170 -1.99 7.21 -5.32
N ALA A 171 -1.59 7.39 -6.58
CA ALA A 171 -0.27 7.94 -6.93
C ALA A 171 -0.07 9.36 -6.39
N SER A 172 -1.05 10.25 -6.57
CA SER A 172 -1.02 11.61 -6.04
C SER A 172 -1.05 11.62 -4.51
N GLY A 173 -1.82 10.73 -3.89
CA GLY A 173 -1.84 10.57 -2.43
C GLY A 173 -0.47 10.18 -1.87
N LEU A 174 0.18 9.17 -2.45
CA LEU A 174 1.54 8.76 -2.07
C LEU A 174 2.57 9.88 -2.31
N LEU A 175 2.43 10.65 -3.41
CA LEU A 175 3.31 11.78 -3.70
C LEU A 175 3.21 12.86 -2.61
N ILE A 176 1.99 13.31 -2.33
CA ILE A 176 1.71 14.35 -1.33
C ILE A 176 2.19 13.89 0.05
N TRP A 177 1.90 12.64 0.41
CA TRP A 177 2.34 12.05 1.67
C TRP A 177 3.87 12.01 1.76
N GLY A 178 4.55 11.56 0.69
CA GLY A 178 6.01 11.51 0.62
C GLY A 178 6.67 12.89 0.71
N ILE A 179 6.06 13.92 0.10
CA ILE A 179 6.52 15.32 0.23
C ILE A 179 6.40 15.80 1.68
N GLY A 180 5.31 15.46 2.38
CA GLY A 180 5.16 15.73 3.81
C GLY A 180 6.32 15.14 4.61
N PHE A 181 6.61 13.85 4.43
CA PHE A 181 7.73 13.17 5.08
C PHE A 181 9.11 13.75 4.71
N ALA A 182 9.31 14.19 3.47
CA ALA A 182 10.54 14.88 3.08
C ALA A 182 10.71 16.21 3.83
N GLY A 183 9.61 16.93 4.13
CA GLY A 183 9.65 18.12 4.97
C GLY A 183 10.20 17.86 6.38
N HIS A 184 9.86 16.70 6.97
CA HIS A 184 10.35 16.28 8.28
C HIS A 184 11.85 15.96 8.29
N VAL A 185 12.49 15.69 7.14
CA VAL A 185 13.95 15.54 7.05
C VAL A 185 14.65 16.88 7.33
N VAL A 186 14.07 17.99 6.87
CA VAL A 186 14.63 19.33 7.08
C VAL A 186 14.36 19.80 8.51
N GLN A 187 13.14 19.60 8.99
CA GLN A 187 12.69 19.98 10.34
C GLN A 187 12.09 18.76 11.05
N PRO A 188 12.89 18.01 11.83
CA PRO A 188 12.46 16.75 12.48
C PRO A 188 11.32 16.91 13.49
N GLU A 189 11.24 18.07 14.15
CA GLU A 189 10.12 18.43 15.02
C GLU A 189 8.81 18.57 14.25
N GLY A 190 8.89 18.66 12.91
CA GLY A 190 7.76 18.75 12.02
C GLY A 190 7.20 20.15 11.90
N THR A 191 6.47 20.34 10.80
CA THR A 191 5.66 21.55 10.61
C THR A 191 4.22 21.11 10.45
N ARG A 192 3.29 21.98 10.83
CA ARG A 192 1.87 21.78 10.55
C ARG A 192 1.62 21.46 9.09
N PHE A 193 2.33 22.14 8.19
CA PHE A 193 2.23 21.92 6.76
C PHE A 193 2.58 20.48 6.38
N ALA A 194 3.71 19.95 6.85
CA ALA A 194 4.14 18.58 6.56
C ALA A 194 3.13 17.52 7.05
N TRP A 195 2.59 17.70 8.27
CA TRP A 195 1.57 16.81 8.82
C TRP A 195 0.23 16.90 8.08
N VAL A 196 -0.21 18.09 7.67
CA VAL A 196 -1.39 18.29 6.83
C VAL A 196 -1.23 17.55 5.49
N LEU A 197 -0.05 17.58 4.87
CA LEU A 197 0.22 16.80 3.66
C LEU A 197 0.14 15.30 3.93
N ALA A 198 0.62 14.79 5.07
CA ALA A 198 0.49 13.38 5.43
C ALA A 198 -0.98 12.94 5.59
N VAL A 199 -1.81 13.77 6.24
CA VAL A 199 -3.27 13.53 6.33
C VAL A 199 -3.92 13.49 4.94
N ILE A 200 -3.70 14.52 4.13
CA ILE A 200 -4.31 14.63 2.79
C ILE A 200 -3.85 13.49 1.89
N GLY A 201 -2.54 13.19 1.89
CA GLY A 201 -1.95 12.16 1.06
C GLY A 201 -2.50 10.77 1.38
N SER A 202 -2.51 10.39 2.66
CA SER A 202 -3.09 9.11 3.11
C SER A 202 -4.62 9.04 2.88
N ALA A 203 -5.34 10.16 3.02
CA ALA A 203 -6.78 10.21 2.75
C ALA A 203 -7.09 10.03 1.25
N LEU A 204 -6.27 10.57 0.36
CA LEU A 204 -6.37 10.36 -1.09
C LEU A 204 -6.11 8.90 -1.48
N VAL A 205 -5.11 8.25 -0.86
CA VAL A 205 -4.87 6.81 -1.04
C VAL A 205 -6.12 6.01 -0.63
N THR A 206 -6.67 6.30 0.55
CA THR A 206 -7.88 5.64 1.07
C THR A 206 -9.09 5.86 0.17
N THR A 207 -9.29 7.09 -0.31
CA THR A 207 -10.38 7.44 -1.23
C THR A 207 -10.23 6.72 -2.57
N GLY A 208 -9.00 6.61 -3.09
CA GLY A 208 -8.71 5.83 -4.29
C GLY A 208 -9.07 4.35 -4.13
N LEU A 209 -8.73 3.74 -3.00
CA LEU A 209 -9.13 2.36 -2.68
C LEU A 209 -10.67 2.23 -2.58
N GLY A 210 -11.33 3.19 -1.94
CA GLY A 210 -12.79 3.27 -1.82
C GLY A 210 -13.51 3.41 -3.16
N ALA A 211 -12.98 4.23 -4.08
CA ALA A 211 -13.53 4.40 -5.43
C ALA A 211 -13.48 3.10 -6.25
N HIS A 212 -12.62 2.14 -5.88
CA HIS A 212 -12.54 0.83 -6.52
C HIS A 212 -13.35 -0.27 -5.78
N PHE A 213 -14.11 0.08 -4.74
CA PHE A 213 -14.80 -0.86 -3.86
C PHE A 213 -15.69 -1.88 -4.60
N GLN A 214 -16.55 -1.42 -5.52
CA GLN A 214 -17.48 -2.31 -6.20
C GLN A 214 -16.77 -3.37 -7.05
N HIS A 215 -15.68 -2.96 -7.71
CA HIS A 215 -14.89 -3.86 -8.56
C HIS A 215 -14.08 -4.85 -7.71
N LEU A 216 -13.34 -4.34 -6.73
CA LEU A 216 -12.52 -5.16 -5.84
C LEU A 216 -13.37 -6.10 -4.98
N GLY A 217 -14.52 -5.63 -4.50
CA GLY A 217 -15.42 -6.40 -3.65
C GLY A 217 -15.99 -7.64 -4.32
N LYS A 218 -16.19 -7.61 -5.66
CA LYS A 218 -16.59 -8.80 -6.43
C LYS A 218 -15.48 -9.83 -6.55
N ARG A 219 -14.22 -9.40 -6.64
CA ARG A 219 -13.05 -10.26 -6.87
C ARG A 219 -12.45 -10.81 -5.58
N PHE A 220 -12.31 -9.95 -4.58
CA PHE A 220 -11.57 -10.21 -3.35
C PHE A 220 -12.48 -10.38 -2.13
N GLY A 221 -13.78 -10.08 -2.28
CA GLY A 221 -14.77 -10.11 -1.21
C GLY A 221 -14.94 -8.73 -0.55
N ARG A 222 -16.19 -8.30 -0.39
CA ARG A 222 -16.52 -6.97 0.16
C ARG A 222 -15.90 -6.72 1.53
N ALA A 223 -15.95 -7.72 2.42
CA ALA A 223 -15.43 -7.58 3.77
C ALA A 223 -13.92 -7.29 3.80
N ALA A 224 -13.13 -7.98 2.95
CA ALA A 224 -11.70 -7.71 2.81
C ALA A 224 -11.45 -6.25 2.39
N ILE A 225 -12.23 -5.75 1.43
CA ILE A 225 -12.05 -4.37 0.94
C ILE A 225 -12.49 -3.33 1.97
N VAL A 226 -13.57 -3.58 2.74
CA VAL A 226 -13.96 -2.69 3.85
C VAL A 226 -12.83 -2.57 4.86
N ILE A 227 -12.23 -3.69 5.26
CA ILE A 227 -11.10 -3.69 6.20
C ILE A 227 -9.89 -2.96 5.61
N GLY A 228 -9.58 -3.16 4.33
CA GLY A 228 -8.50 -2.45 3.65
C GLY A 228 -8.71 -0.93 3.57
N ILE A 229 -9.96 -0.48 3.36
CA ILE A 229 -10.30 0.95 3.40
C ILE A 229 -10.18 1.49 4.83
N ALA A 230 -10.67 0.75 5.82
CA ALA A 230 -10.53 1.13 7.24
C ALA A 230 -9.06 1.26 7.65
N SER A 231 -8.19 0.36 7.18
CA SER A 231 -6.74 0.46 7.37
C SER A 231 -6.19 1.81 6.89
N GLY A 232 -6.51 2.21 5.66
CA GLY A 232 -6.05 3.48 5.10
C GLY A 232 -6.57 4.69 5.88
N ALA A 233 -7.84 4.65 6.29
CA ALA A 233 -8.45 5.70 7.08
C ALA A 233 -7.78 5.88 8.45
N ILE A 234 -7.39 4.78 9.11
CA ILE A 234 -6.69 4.82 10.39
C ILE A 234 -5.33 5.50 10.25
N TRP A 235 -4.60 5.30 9.15
CA TRP A 235 -3.35 6.04 8.92
C TRP A 235 -3.58 7.55 8.80
N SER A 236 -4.64 7.98 8.13
CA SER A 236 -4.99 9.41 8.05
C SER A 236 -5.35 10.01 9.40
N VAL A 237 -6.13 9.27 10.19
CA VAL A 237 -6.49 9.65 11.57
C VAL A 237 -5.23 9.73 12.44
N GLY A 238 -4.29 8.80 12.23
CA GLY A 238 -3.00 8.77 12.87
C GLY A 238 -2.14 10.00 12.65
N TYR A 239 -2.44 10.92 11.71
CA TYR A 239 -1.71 12.19 11.55
C TYR A 239 -2.50 13.43 11.96
N LEU A 240 -3.77 13.27 12.31
CA LEU A 240 -4.70 14.38 12.44
C LEU A 240 -4.34 15.31 13.59
N LEU A 241 -3.88 14.77 14.72
CA LEU A 241 -3.52 15.55 15.91
C LEU A 241 -2.39 16.54 15.60
N GLU A 242 -1.31 16.07 14.99
CA GLU A 242 -0.16 16.89 14.59
C GLU A 242 -0.48 17.88 13.46
N ALA A 243 -1.45 17.56 12.60
CA ALA A 243 -1.95 18.49 11.58
C ALA A 243 -2.78 19.64 12.19
N ILE A 244 -3.41 19.41 13.35
CA ILE A 244 -4.15 20.44 14.10
C ILE A 244 -3.18 21.28 14.92
N ASP A 245 -2.35 20.64 15.73
CA ASP A 245 -1.40 21.28 16.63
C ASP A 245 -0.09 20.48 16.71
N PRO A 246 0.96 20.88 15.96
CA PRO A 246 2.27 20.22 16.03
C PRO A 246 2.97 20.38 17.38
N SER A 247 2.57 21.38 18.17
CA SER A 247 3.15 21.63 19.50
C SER A 247 2.53 20.77 20.59
N ALA A 248 1.46 20.01 20.27
CA ALA A 248 0.88 19.01 21.15
C ALA A 248 1.70 17.70 21.22
N GLY A 249 2.71 17.54 20.34
CA GLY A 249 3.56 16.37 20.21
C GLY A 249 4.46 15.95 21.40
N PRO A 250 4.87 16.80 22.37
CA PRO A 250 5.74 16.37 23.46
C PRO A 250 5.00 15.63 24.60
N LEU A 251 3.69 15.44 24.52
CA LEU A 251 2.98 14.56 25.46
C LEU A 251 3.24 13.11 25.06
N SER A 252 3.81 12.31 25.98
CA SER A 252 4.12 10.88 25.81
C SER A 252 2.96 10.04 25.25
N SER A 253 1.72 10.51 25.39
CA SER A 253 0.52 9.88 24.81
C SER A 253 0.45 9.93 23.28
N TRP A 254 1.13 10.86 22.61
CA TRP A 254 1.06 10.98 21.16
C TRP A 254 1.79 9.85 20.43
N TYR A 255 3.06 9.61 20.73
CA TYR A 255 3.81 8.51 20.10
C TYR A 255 3.07 7.18 20.30
N THR A 256 2.52 6.96 21.50
CA THR A 256 1.64 5.83 21.78
C THR A 256 0.41 5.79 20.85
N TYR A 257 -0.30 6.92 20.66
CA TYR A 257 -1.44 7.01 19.77
C TYR A 257 -1.07 6.77 18.30
N LEU A 258 0.01 7.40 17.83
CA LEU A 258 0.54 7.24 16.50
C LEU A 258 0.90 5.78 16.24
N PHE A 259 1.71 5.18 17.10
CA PHE A 259 2.13 3.77 17.01
C PHE A 259 0.93 2.84 17.06
N LEU A 260 -0.09 3.13 17.88
CA LEU A 260 -1.34 2.39 17.89
C LEU A 260 -2.06 2.48 16.55
N CYS A 261 -2.22 3.68 15.97
CA CYS A 261 -2.85 3.87 14.66
C CYS A 261 -2.08 3.11 13.56
N TYR A 262 -0.76 3.22 13.52
CA TYR A 262 0.05 2.48 12.55
C TYR A 262 -0.05 0.97 12.76
N GLY A 263 0.10 0.48 13.99
CA GLY A 263 0.00 -0.93 14.32
C GLY A 263 -1.36 -1.51 13.92
N VAL A 264 -2.46 -0.82 14.25
CA VAL A 264 -3.81 -1.24 13.85
C VAL A 264 -3.95 -1.20 12.32
N GLY A 265 -3.49 -0.15 11.64
CA GLY A 265 -3.53 -0.07 10.18
C GLY A 265 -2.81 -1.25 9.51
N HIS A 266 -1.56 -1.53 9.89
CA HIS A 266 -0.82 -2.67 9.35
C HIS A 266 -1.50 -4.01 9.66
N LEU A 267 -2.08 -4.17 10.86
CA LEU A 267 -2.84 -5.37 11.23
C LEU A 267 -4.08 -5.56 10.35
N LEU A 268 -4.84 -4.50 10.11
CA LEU A 268 -6.01 -4.53 9.21
C LEU A 268 -5.59 -4.83 7.77
N THR A 269 -4.44 -4.32 7.31
CA THR A 269 -3.88 -4.68 6.00
C THR A 269 -3.52 -6.16 5.93
N ALA A 270 -2.88 -6.71 6.97
CA ALA A 270 -2.59 -8.15 7.06
C ALA A 270 -3.87 -8.99 7.01
N LEU A 271 -4.88 -8.62 7.80
CA LEU A 271 -6.19 -9.29 7.80
C LEU A 271 -6.89 -9.22 6.44
N THR A 272 -6.80 -8.09 5.75
CA THR A 272 -7.31 -7.93 4.39
C THR A 272 -6.70 -8.98 3.47
N LEU A 273 -5.38 -9.14 3.48
CA LEU A 273 -4.67 -10.13 2.65
C LEU A 273 -5.03 -11.58 3.01
N VAL A 274 -5.17 -11.90 4.31
CA VAL A 274 -5.66 -13.21 4.77
C VAL A 274 -7.07 -13.50 4.24
N MET A 275 -7.96 -12.51 4.28
CA MET A 275 -9.32 -12.66 3.76
C MET A 275 -9.35 -12.82 2.23
N VAL A 276 -8.48 -12.10 1.51
CA VAL A 276 -8.30 -12.31 0.06
C VAL A 276 -7.82 -13.72 -0.25
N ALA A 277 -6.83 -14.22 0.50
CA ALA A 277 -6.35 -15.59 0.35
C ALA A 277 -7.46 -16.62 0.63
N ARG A 278 -8.21 -16.46 1.72
CA ARG A 278 -9.35 -17.34 2.05
C ARG A 278 -10.44 -17.31 0.96
N ARG A 279 -10.73 -16.13 0.40
CA ARG A 279 -11.70 -15.98 -0.69
C ARG A 279 -11.25 -16.72 -1.94
N LYS A 280 -9.98 -16.57 -2.33
CA LYS A 280 -9.38 -17.31 -3.45
C LYS A 280 -9.54 -18.82 -3.25
N PHE A 281 -9.24 -19.32 -2.06
CA PHE A 281 -9.39 -20.75 -1.71
C PHE A 281 -10.81 -21.27 -1.84
N THR A 282 -11.79 -20.44 -1.48
CA THR A 282 -13.20 -20.81 -1.62
C THR A 282 -13.65 -20.83 -3.08
N LEU A 283 -13.02 -20.05 -3.96
CA LEU A 283 -13.38 -19.99 -5.38
C LEU A 283 -12.68 -21.05 -6.24
N GLU A 284 -11.60 -21.66 -5.74
CA GLU A 284 -10.86 -22.72 -6.42
C GLU A 284 -11.33 -24.14 -6.04
N ARG A 285 -12.23 -24.24 -5.06
CA ARG A 285 -12.91 -25.48 -4.66
C ARG A 285 -14.30 -25.53 -5.25
#